data_AF-A0A963X2B5-F1
#
_entry.id   AF-A0A963X2B5-F1
#
_cell.length_a   1.000
_cell.length_b   1.000
_cell.length_c   1.000
_cell.angle_alpha   90.00
_cell.angle_beta   90.00
_cell.angle_gamma   90.00
#
_symmetry.space_group_name_H-M   'P 1'
#
loop_
_entity.id
_entity.type
_entity.pdbx_description
1 polymer ?
#
loop_
_entity_poly.entity_id
_entity_poly.type
_entity_poly.pdbx_seq_one_letter_code
_entity_poly.pdbx_strand_id
1 'polypeptide(L)'
;MNLPVEKKEPPQEEDEVAASAAPLIDHLTELRERLIIMLGAVAIAFVLCFAFSKQIFNVLIIPFVEAVGQANAGKDPTLYFAPLEFFFTRVRLSVFAAVVVAFPMIAYQVYRFVAPGLYRREKQAAAPFLLA
;
A
#
# COMPACT_ATOMS: atom_id res chain seq x y z
N MET A 1 61.14 -28.87 22.95
CA MET A 1 60.48 -27.64 23.43
C MET A 1 59.43 -27.31 22.40
N ASN A 2 58.28 -27.96 22.51
CA ASN A 2 57.23 -27.94 21.49
C ASN A 2 56.21 -26.89 21.94
N LEU A 3 56.16 -25.76 21.25
CA LEU A 3 55.05 -24.82 21.42
C LEU A 3 53.77 -25.45 20.83
N PRO A 4 52.62 -25.33 21.50
CA PRO A 4 51.35 -25.71 20.91
C PRO A 4 51.04 -24.75 19.75
N VAL A 5 50.78 -25.31 18.58
CA VAL A 5 50.30 -24.59 17.39
C VAL A 5 48.88 -24.12 17.69
N GLU A 6 48.72 -22.81 17.86
CA GLU A 6 47.42 -22.16 17.99
C GLU A 6 46.64 -22.37 16.68
N LYS A 7 45.66 -23.28 16.74
CA LYS A 7 44.69 -23.50 15.67
C LYS A 7 43.83 -22.25 15.58
N LYS A 8 44.09 -21.40 14.57
CA LYS A 8 43.17 -20.34 14.17
C LYS A 8 41.97 -21.00 13.49
N GLU A 9 40.90 -21.19 14.26
CA GLU A 9 39.58 -21.55 13.75
C GLU A 9 39.10 -20.46 12.77
N PRO A 10 38.51 -20.80 11.61
CA PRO A 10 38.25 -19.83 10.57
C PRO A 10 37.09 -18.90 10.98
N PRO A 11 37.29 -17.56 11.07
CA PRO A 11 36.19 -16.64 11.32
C PRO A 11 35.65 -16.15 9.98
N GLN A 12 34.70 -16.87 9.35
CA GLN A 12 34.14 -16.43 8.06
C GLN A 12 32.62 -16.63 7.86
N GLU A 13 31.92 -17.50 8.61
CA GLU A 13 30.47 -17.70 8.38
C GLU A 13 29.56 -16.68 9.10
N GLU A 14 29.96 -16.16 10.27
CA GLU A 14 29.11 -15.25 11.06
C GLU A 14 29.04 -13.83 10.45
N ASP A 15 30.14 -13.36 9.84
CA ASP A 15 30.23 -12.03 9.23
C ASP A 15 29.43 -11.92 7.91
N GLU A 16 29.33 -12.99 7.12
CA GLU A 16 28.55 -13.00 5.87
C GLU A 16 27.03 -12.98 6.13
N VAL A 17 26.57 -13.64 7.19
CA VAL A 17 25.16 -13.64 7.60
C VAL A 17 24.77 -12.26 8.15
N ALA A 18 25.63 -11.64 8.96
CA ALA A 18 25.40 -10.29 9.47
C ALA A 18 25.37 -9.24 8.34
N ALA A 19 26.24 -9.36 7.34
CA ALA A 19 26.27 -8.48 6.17
C ALA A 19 25.04 -8.62 5.27
N SER A 20 24.41 -9.80 5.22
CA SER A 20 23.16 -10.05 4.48
C SER A 20 21.90 -9.67 5.27
N ALA A 21 21.95 -9.74 6.61
CA ALA A 21 20.85 -9.32 7.48
C ALA A 21 20.68 -7.79 7.55
N ALA A 22 21.78 -7.02 7.57
CA ALA A 22 21.76 -5.56 7.57
C ALA A 22 20.88 -4.95 6.44
N PRO A 23 21.03 -5.32 5.14
CA PRO A 23 20.22 -4.77 4.06
C PRO A 23 18.75 -5.23 4.08
N LEU A 24 18.41 -6.33 4.75
CA LEU A 24 17.02 -6.78 4.93
C LEU A 24 16.30 -5.94 5.99
N ILE A 25 16.98 -5.63 7.10
CA ILE A 25 16.44 -4.76 8.16
C ILE A 25 16.21 -3.33 7.65
N ASP A 26 17.11 -2.81 6.82
CA ASP A 26 16.94 -1.50 6.18
C ASP A 26 15.70 -1.45 5.27
N HIS A 27 15.48 -2.50 4.48
CA HIS A 27 14.33 -2.57 3.57
C HIS A 27 12.99 -2.67 4.32
N LEU A 28 12.93 -3.40 5.44
CA LEU A 28 11.73 -3.47 6.28
C LEU A 28 11.43 -2.14 6.98
N THR A 29 12.47 -1.41 7.38
CA THR A 29 12.33 -0.07 7.98
C THR A 29 11.74 0.91 6.97
N GLU A 30 12.18 0.83 5.72
CA GLU A 30 11.62 1.59 4.60
C GLU A 30 10.13 1.26 4.34
N LEU A 31 9.75 -0.02 4.38
CA LEU A 31 8.33 -0.43 4.24
C LEU A 31 7.45 0.23 5.29
N ARG A 32 7.87 0.21 6.55
CA ARG A 32 7.11 0.77 7.68
C ARG A 32 6.88 2.26 7.49
N GLU A 33 7.92 3.01 7.15
CA GLU A 33 7.80 4.46 6.95
C GLU A 33 6.83 4.78 5.80
N ARG A 34 6.97 4.07 4.69
CA ARG A 34 6.06 4.21 3.53
C ARG A 34 4.62 3.84 3.87
N LEU A 35 4.41 2.80 4.67
CA LEU A 35 3.07 2.38 5.12
C LEU A 35 2.40 3.47 5.95
N ILE A 36 3.12 4.12 6.86
CA ILE A 36 2.59 5.22 7.68
C ILE A 36 2.17 6.39 6.79
N ILE A 37 2.98 6.75 5.80
CA ILE A 37 2.68 7.83 4.85
C ILE A 37 1.43 7.49 4.02
N MET A 38 1.32 6.25 3.52
CA MET A 38 0.15 5.80 2.77
C MET A 38 -1.12 5.81 3.63
N LEU A 39 -1.03 5.33 4.88
CA LEU A 39 -2.15 5.38 5.82
C LEU A 39 -2.60 6.82 6.08
N GLY A 40 -1.64 7.73 6.29
CA GLY A 40 -1.92 9.16 6.46
C GLY A 40 -2.62 9.77 5.24
N ALA A 41 -2.15 9.46 4.04
CA ALA A 41 -2.78 9.92 2.80
C ALA A 41 -4.22 9.41 2.64
N VAL A 42 -4.45 8.12 2.92
CA VAL A 42 -5.80 7.53 2.90
C VAL A 42 -6.70 8.14 3.97
N ALA A 43 -6.17 8.39 5.18
CA ALA A 43 -6.94 9.03 6.25
C ALA A 43 -7.38 10.45 5.89
N ILE A 44 -6.48 11.25 5.30
CA ILE A 44 -6.82 12.61 4.82
C ILE A 44 -7.86 12.53 3.69
N ALA A 45 -7.65 11.65 2.71
CA ALA A 45 -8.61 11.44 1.63
C ALA A 45 -9.98 10.96 2.16
N PHE A 46 -10.00 10.12 3.20
CA PHE A 46 -11.22 9.67 3.85
C PHE A 46 -12.00 10.81 4.49
N VAL A 47 -11.36 11.71 5.22
CA VAL A 47 -12.03 12.87 5.81
C VAL A 47 -12.66 13.74 4.74
N LEU A 48 -11.93 14.00 3.64
CA LEU A 48 -12.45 14.75 2.50
C LEU A 48 -13.62 14.04 1.83
N CYS A 49 -13.48 12.75 1.47
CA CYS A 49 -14.55 11.97 0.84
C CYS A 49 -15.76 11.78 1.76
N PHE A 50 -15.56 11.70 3.08
CA PHE A 50 -16.66 11.59 4.04
C PHE A 50 -17.46 12.89 4.13
N ALA A 51 -16.80 14.04 4.11
CA ALA A 51 -17.46 15.34 4.04
C ALA A 51 -18.34 15.47 2.77
N PHE A 52 -17.84 14.99 1.63
CA PHE A 52 -18.54 15.00 0.34
C PHE A 52 -19.35 13.73 0.05
N SER A 53 -19.57 12.85 1.04
CA SER A 53 -20.14 11.52 0.81
C SER A 53 -21.55 11.56 0.21
N LYS A 54 -22.34 12.61 0.52
CA LYS A 54 -23.69 12.79 -0.05
C LYS A 54 -23.65 12.98 -1.56
N GLN A 55 -22.70 13.77 -2.05
CA GLN A 55 -22.54 14.03 -3.49
C GLN A 55 -22.08 12.77 -4.22
N ILE A 56 -21.11 12.05 -3.64
CA ILE A 56 -20.62 10.77 -4.18
C ILE A 56 -21.77 9.75 -4.25
N PHE A 57 -22.59 9.67 -3.21
CA PHE A 57 -23.76 8.78 -3.17
C PHE A 57 -24.81 9.14 -4.23
N ASN A 58 -25.11 10.42 -4.41
CA ASN A 58 -26.07 10.88 -5.42
C ASN A 58 -25.60 10.60 -6.85
N VAL A 59 -24.31 10.68 -7.14
CA VAL A 59 -23.77 10.28 -8.45
C VAL A 59 -23.90 8.77 -8.66
N LEU A 60 -23.67 7.98 -7.61
CA LEU A 60 -23.72 6.52 -7.70
C LEU A 60 -25.14 5.96 -7.82
N ILE A 61 -26.15 6.64 -7.26
CA ILE A 61 -27.53 6.15 -7.27
C ILE A 61 -28.21 6.31 -8.64
N ILE A 62 -27.76 7.25 -9.48
CA ILE A 62 -28.31 7.49 -10.83
C ILE A 62 -28.22 6.21 -11.69
N PRO A 63 -27.03 5.64 -11.97
CA PRO A 63 -26.93 4.42 -12.79
C PRO A 63 -27.56 3.21 -12.10
N PHE A 64 -27.59 3.17 -10.77
CA PHE A 64 -28.23 2.11 -10.01
C PHE A 64 -29.75 2.11 -10.21
N VAL A 65 -30.40 3.28 -10.12
CA VAL A 65 -31.85 3.42 -10.34
C VAL A 65 -32.21 3.17 -11.80
N GLU A 66 -31.37 3.58 -12.75
CA GLU A 66 -31.58 3.27 -14.17
C GLU A 66 -31.49 1.76 -14.43
N ALA A 67 -30.49 1.07 -13.87
CA ALA A 67 -30.31 -0.37 -14.03
C ALA A 67 -31.39 -1.19 -13.31
N VAL A 68 -31.79 -0.80 -12.10
CA VAL A 68 -32.77 -1.52 -11.28
C VAL A 68 -34.21 -1.14 -11.64
N GLY A 69 -34.45 0.11 -12.03
CA GLY A 69 -35.76 0.61 -12.47
C GLY A 69 -36.27 -0.08 -13.73
N GLN A 70 -35.38 -0.59 -14.59
CA GLN A 70 -35.73 -1.46 -15.71
C GLN A 70 -36.12 -2.89 -15.27
N ALA A 71 -35.65 -3.36 -14.11
CA ALA A 71 -35.90 -4.71 -13.60
C ALA A 71 -37.04 -4.80 -12.58
N ASN A 72 -37.37 -3.70 -11.88
CA ASN A 72 -38.40 -3.66 -10.83
C ASN A 72 -39.20 -2.35 -10.90
N ALA A 73 -40.10 -2.25 -11.87
CA ALA A 73 -41.08 -1.16 -11.95
C ALA A 73 -42.04 -1.20 -10.74
N GLY A 74 -41.83 -0.33 -9.75
CA GLY A 74 -42.83 -0.08 -8.70
C GLY A 74 -42.36 -0.12 -7.25
N LYS A 75 -41.07 -0.31 -6.96
CA LYS A 75 -40.52 -0.02 -5.63
C LYS A 75 -39.75 1.28 -5.71
N ASP A 76 -40.27 2.32 -5.07
CA ASP A 76 -39.52 3.56 -4.88
C ASP A 76 -38.12 3.22 -4.35
N PRO A 77 -37.05 3.67 -5.03
CA PRO A 77 -35.67 3.42 -4.59
C PRO A 77 -35.33 4.17 -3.31
N THR A 78 -36.29 4.89 -2.72
CA THR A 78 -36.32 5.29 -1.32
C THR A 78 -36.41 4.04 -0.43
N LEU A 79 -35.38 3.21 -0.50
CA LEU A 79 -35.10 2.16 0.48
C LEU A 79 -35.21 2.83 1.85
N TYR A 80 -36.16 2.36 2.66
CA TYR A 80 -36.30 2.69 4.07
C TYR A 80 -35.04 2.21 4.81
N PHE A 81 -33.94 2.95 4.68
CA PHE A 81 -32.73 2.68 5.43
C PHE A 81 -32.94 3.12 6.86
N ALA A 82 -32.65 2.25 7.82
CA ALA A 82 -32.55 2.68 9.21
C ALA A 82 -31.46 3.77 9.33
N PRO A 83 -31.57 4.74 10.27
CA PRO A 83 -30.56 5.79 10.43
C PRO A 83 -29.13 5.25 10.58
N LEU A 84 -28.99 4.08 11.23
CA LEU A 84 -27.71 3.39 11.40
C LEU A 84 -27.15 2.81 10.10
N GLU A 85 -27.99 2.20 9.27
CA GLU A 85 -27.60 1.64 7.97
C GLU A 85 -27.13 2.74 7.00
N PHE A 86 -27.79 3.89 7.03
CA PHE A 86 -27.40 5.03 6.22
C PHE A 86 -26.02 5.56 6.64
N PHE A 87 -25.72 5.58 7.95
CA PHE A 87 -24.39 5.94 8.45
C PHE A 87 -23.31 4.97 7.97
N PHE A 88 -23.50 3.66 8.14
CA PHE A 88 -22.53 2.66 7.70
C PHE A 88 -22.32 2.66 6.18
N THR A 89 -23.38 2.88 5.41
CA THR A 89 -23.28 3.03 3.95
C THR A 89 -22.40 4.21 3.57
N ARG A 90 -22.57 5.36 4.23
CA ARG A 90 -21.73 6.53 3.99
C ARG A 90 -20.26 6.29 4.35
N VAL A 91 -19.99 5.62 5.46
CA VAL A 91 -18.62 5.26 5.88
C VAL A 91 -17.97 4.31 4.88
N ARG A 92 -18.66 3.23 4.47
CA ARG A 92 -18.13 2.28 3.49
C ARG A 92 -17.85 2.95 2.14
N LEU A 93 -18.78 3.80 1.70
CA LEU A 93 -18.64 4.56 0.46
C LEU A 93 -17.44 5.50 0.51
N SER A 94 -17.28 6.24 1.61
CA SER A 94 -16.17 7.19 1.73
C SER A 94 -14.82 6.50 1.88
N VAL A 95 -14.73 5.34 2.55
CA VAL A 95 -13.50 4.53 2.57
C VAL A 95 -13.13 4.12 1.14
N PHE A 96 -14.08 3.57 0.38
CA PHE A 96 -13.81 3.15 -0.99
C PHE A 96 -13.37 4.32 -1.88
N ALA A 97 -14.10 5.44 -1.84
CA ALA A 97 -13.76 6.64 -2.60
C ALA A 97 -12.38 7.20 -2.19
N ALA A 98 -12.06 7.20 -0.90
CA ALA A 98 -10.78 7.67 -0.40
C ALA A 98 -9.61 6.85 -0.92
N VAL A 99 -9.74 5.52 -0.99
CA VAL A 99 -8.72 4.64 -1.57
C VAL A 99 -8.52 4.95 -3.04
N VAL A 100 -9.60 5.16 -3.80
CA VAL A 100 -9.53 5.54 -5.22
C VAL A 100 -8.82 6.89 -5.40
N VAL A 101 -9.15 7.88 -4.57
CA VAL A 101 -8.51 9.21 -4.62
C VAL A 101 -7.04 9.15 -4.18
N ALA A 102 -6.73 8.35 -3.14
CA ALA A 102 -5.37 8.15 -2.65
C ALA A 102 -4.53 7.22 -3.54
N PHE A 103 -5.13 6.59 -4.57
CA PHE A 103 -4.49 5.62 -5.44
C PHE A 103 -3.15 6.10 -6.04
N PRO A 104 -3.02 7.34 -6.56
CA PRO A 104 -1.74 7.80 -7.11
C PRO A 104 -0.62 7.83 -6.07
N MET A 105 -0.94 8.22 -4.83
CA MET A 105 0.02 8.26 -3.74
C MET A 105 0.40 6.86 -3.26
N ILE A 106 -0.59 5.96 -3.13
CA ILE A 106 -0.36 4.55 -2.81
C ILE A 106 0.53 3.91 -3.88
N ALA A 107 0.18 4.06 -5.15
CA ALA A 107 0.93 3.50 -6.28
C ALA A 107 2.38 4.02 -6.31
N TYR A 108 2.59 5.32 -6.09
CA TYR A 108 3.93 5.91 -6.03
C TYR A 108 4.77 5.30 -4.90
N GLN A 109 4.20 5.17 -3.70
CA GLN A 109 4.91 4.63 -2.54
C GLN A 109 5.21 3.13 -2.69
N VAL A 110 4.27 2.36 -3.24
CA VAL A 110 4.46 0.94 -3.56
C VAL A 110 5.54 0.78 -4.64
N TYR A 111 5.50 1.56 -5.71
CA TYR A 111 6.52 1.52 -6.77
C TYR A 111 7.93 1.78 -6.21
N ARG A 112 8.07 2.83 -5.37
CA ARG A 112 9.35 3.17 -4.75
C ARG A 112 9.86 2.11 -3.78
N PHE A 113 8.97 1.35 -3.14
CA PHE A 113 9.34 0.19 -2.32
C PHE A 113 9.76 -1.01 -3.17
N VAL A 114 9.07 -1.28 -4.28
CA VAL A 114 9.36 -2.44 -5.15
C VAL A 114 10.61 -2.24 -6.01
N ALA A 115 10.87 -1.01 -6.48
CA ALA A 115 12.02 -0.68 -7.32
C ALA A 115 13.39 -1.14 -6.74
N PRO A 116 13.75 -0.89 -5.47
CA PRO A 116 15.00 -1.38 -4.90
C PRO A 116 15.05 -2.91 -4.80
N GLY A 117 13.92 -3.60 -4.56
CA GLY A 117 13.86 -5.06 -4.45
C GLY A 117 14.08 -5.78 -5.78
N LEU A 118 13.67 -5.19 -6.91
CA LEU A 118 13.75 -5.81 -8.24
C LEU A 118 15.01 -5.40 -9.04
N TYR A 119 15.45 -4.14 -8.93
CA TYR A 119 16.57 -3.60 -9.72
C TYR A 119 17.96 -3.74 -9.07
N ARG A 120 18.05 -4.23 -7.82
CA ARG A 120 19.34 -4.47 -7.13
C ARG A 120 20.20 -5.52 -7.84
N ARG A 121 19.60 -6.49 -8.54
CA ARG A 121 20.34 -7.55 -9.25
C ARG A 121 20.95 -7.11 -10.58
N GLU A 122 20.57 -5.97 -11.16
CA GLU A 122 21.08 -5.56 -12.48
C GLU A 122 22.01 -4.34 -12.46
N LYS A 123 21.96 -3.48 -11.43
CA LYS A 123 22.80 -2.27 -11.40
C LYS A 123 24.29 -2.51 -11.06
N GLN A 124 24.65 -3.58 -10.35
CA GLN A 124 26.05 -3.88 -10.04
C GLN A 124 26.81 -4.57 -11.19
N ALA A 125 26.10 -5.21 -12.13
CA ALA A 125 26.70 -5.82 -13.32
C ALA A 125 26.86 -4.83 -14.50
N ALA A 126 26.09 -3.74 -14.52
CA ALA A 126 26.12 -2.75 -15.61
C ALA A 126 27.14 -1.60 -15.41
N ALA A 127 27.64 -1.40 -14.18
CA ALA A 127 28.66 -0.39 -13.89
C ALA A 127 29.95 -0.52 -14.75
N PRO A 128 30.50 -1.73 -15.01
CA PRO A 128 31.67 -1.85 -15.87
C PRO A 128 31.37 -1.69 -17.37
N PHE A 129 30.09 -1.72 -17.82
CA PHE A 129 29.73 -1.62 -19.24
C PHE A 129 29.45 -0.19 -19.70
N LEU A 130 29.12 0.73 -18.79
CA LEU A 130 28.89 2.15 -19.10
C LEU A 130 30.16 3.01 -19.04
N LEU A 131 31.24 2.47 -18.46
CA LEU A 131 32.55 3.13 -18.33
C LEU A 131 33.67 2.43 -19.12
N ALA A 132 33.37 1.33 -19.82
CA ALA A 132 34.29 0.64 -20.72
C ALA A 132 34.02 1.00 -22.19
#